data_AF-A0AAE9YVF1-F1
#
_entry.id   AF-A0AAE9YVF1-F1
#
_cell.length_a   1.000
_cell.length_b   1.000
_cell.length_c   1.000
_cell.angle_alpha   90.00
_cell.angle_beta   90.00
_cell.angle_gamma   90.00
#
_symmetry.space_group_name_H-M   'P 1'
#
loop_
_entity.id
_entity.type
_entity.pdbx_description
1 polymer ?
#
loop_
_entity_poly.entity_id
_entity_poly.type
_entity_poly.pdbx_seq_one_letter_code
_entity_poly.pdbx_strand_id
1 'polypeptide(L)'
;MSQERLMLAAKVSLAALWIFTGLTSLFFSPQTGYQVLAQGGIIGLSADVAVYAGALLDIVIGLWLLTGIKPYLCCLVQLAVILVYSILLSFIDAGFWLHPFGPLTKNLPVMVLILMVMNGENKP
;
A
#
# COMPACT_ATOMS: atom_id res chain seq x y z
N MET A 1 -7.86 16.25 20.48
CA MET A 1 -7.06 16.49 19.25
C MET A 1 -7.94 17.24 18.26
N SER A 2 -7.49 18.34 17.64
CA SER A 2 -8.31 19.04 16.63
C SER A 2 -8.48 18.19 15.38
N GLN A 3 -9.55 18.41 14.62
CA GLN A 3 -9.83 17.68 13.37
C GLN A 3 -8.65 17.76 12.38
N GLU A 4 -8.03 18.92 12.24
CA GLU A 4 -6.84 19.10 11.40
C GLU A 4 -5.65 18.23 11.83
N ARG A 5 -5.40 18.13 13.15
CA ARG A 5 -4.32 17.28 13.68
C ARG A 5 -4.59 15.79 13.44
N LEU A 6 -5.85 15.37 13.53
CA LEU A 6 -6.26 14.00 13.18
C LEU A 6 -6.02 13.70 11.70
N MET A 7 -6.38 14.63 10.81
CA MET A 7 -6.18 14.48 9.35
C MET A 7 -4.70 14.44 8.98
N LEU A 8 -3.89 15.32 9.59
CA LEU A 8 -2.44 15.28 9.41
C LEU A 8 -1.86 13.96 9.90
N ALA A 9 -2.26 13.49 11.08
CA ALA A 9 -1.83 12.19 11.60
C ALA A 9 -2.23 11.03 10.67
N ALA A 10 -3.43 11.06 10.10
CA ALA A 10 -3.89 10.06 9.13
C ALA A 10 -3.02 10.06 7.87
N LYS A 11 -2.73 11.24 7.28
CA LYS A 11 -1.84 11.37 6.11
C LYS A 11 -0.43 10.85 6.41
N VAL A 12 0.16 11.26 7.53
CA VAL A 12 1.50 10.83 7.93
C VAL A 12 1.53 9.32 8.20
N SER A 13 0.49 8.77 8.84
CA SER A 13 0.38 7.32 9.08
C SER A 13 0.29 6.52 7.79
N LEU A 14 -0.51 6.97 6.81
CA LEU A 14 -0.62 6.33 5.49
C LEU A 14 0.70 6.43 4.72
N ALA A 15 1.33 7.60 4.72
CA ALA A 15 2.61 7.80 4.05
C ALA A 15 3.71 6.91 4.67
N ALA A 16 3.77 6.82 5.99
CA ALA A 16 4.70 5.94 6.70
C ALA A 16 4.45 4.47 6.34
N LEU A 17 3.20 4.03 6.26
CA LEU A 17 2.84 2.68 5.84
C LEU A 17 3.41 2.38 4.43
N TRP A 18 3.11 3.23 3.45
CA TRP A 18 3.56 3.04 2.06
C TRP A 18 5.09 3.10 1.91
N ILE A 19 5.74 4.07 2.55
CA ILE A 19 7.21 4.16 2.48
C ILE A 19 7.84 2.92 3.13
N PHE A 20 7.32 2.48 4.28
CA PHE A 20 7.88 1.35 4.99
C PHE A 20 7.65 0.02 4.26
N THR A 21 6.50 -0.19 3.60
CA THR A 21 6.27 -1.38 2.78
C THR A 21 7.25 -1.43 1.60
N GLY A 22 7.45 -0.32 0.89
CA GLY A 22 8.42 -0.27 -0.19
C GLY A 22 9.87 -0.47 0.27
N LEU A 23 10.28 0.15 1.39
CA LEU A 23 11.60 -0.11 1.99
C LEU A 23 11.76 -1.57 2.44
N THR A 24 10.70 -2.18 2.94
CA THR A 24 10.71 -3.61 3.32
C THR A 24 10.93 -4.50 2.12
N SER A 25 10.27 -4.21 1.00
CA SER A 25 10.45 -4.95 -0.25
C SER A 25 11.83 -4.78 -0.89
N LEU A 26 12.51 -3.63 -0.68
CA LEU A 26 13.85 -3.39 -1.25
C LEU A 26 14.98 -3.87 -0.34
N PHE A 27 14.88 -3.64 0.97
CA PHE A 27 16.03 -3.72 1.87
C PHE A 27 15.85 -4.71 3.01
N PHE A 28 14.69 -4.72 3.68
CA PHE A 28 14.53 -5.51 4.90
C PHE A 28 14.15 -6.97 4.66
N SER A 29 13.32 -7.24 3.65
CA SER A 29 12.85 -8.59 3.35
C SER A 29 12.52 -8.83 1.87
N PRO A 30 13.44 -8.53 0.93
CA PRO A 30 13.18 -8.75 -0.49
C PRO A 30 12.85 -10.21 -0.79
N GLN A 31 13.50 -11.17 -0.11
CA GLN A 31 13.31 -12.60 -0.34
C GLN A 31 11.88 -13.06 -0.08
N THR A 32 11.19 -12.46 0.90
CA THR A 32 9.79 -12.79 1.19
C THR A 32 8.89 -12.44 0.00
N GLY A 33 9.11 -11.27 -0.62
CA GLY A 33 8.39 -10.87 -1.84
C GLY A 33 8.59 -11.87 -2.98
N TYR A 34 9.84 -12.26 -3.23
CA TYR A 34 10.16 -13.27 -4.26
C TYR A 34 9.54 -14.64 -3.97
N GLN A 35 9.52 -15.08 -2.71
CA GLN A 35 8.91 -16.35 -2.32
C GLN A 35 7.39 -16.36 -2.57
N VAL A 36 6.71 -15.27 -2.23
CA VAL A 36 5.26 -15.13 -2.50
C VAL A 36 4.99 -15.15 -3.99
N LEU A 37 5.74 -14.38 -4.79
CA LEU A 37 5.59 -14.38 -6.25
C LEU A 37 5.86 -15.76 -6.87
N ALA A 38 6.86 -16.49 -6.37
CA ALA A 38 7.18 -17.84 -6.83
C ALA A 38 6.05 -18.85 -6.57
N GLN A 39 5.27 -18.70 -5.49
CA GLN A 39 4.08 -19.53 -5.24
C GLN A 39 3.03 -19.36 -6.35
N GLY A 40 2.94 -18.15 -6.93
CA GLY A 40 2.10 -17.85 -8.09
C GLY A 40 2.71 -18.18 -9.44
N GLY A 41 3.90 -18.80 -9.47
CA GLY A 41 4.64 -19.10 -10.70
C GLY A 41 5.36 -17.90 -11.33
N ILE A 42 5.44 -16.75 -10.64
CA ILE A 42 6.13 -15.55 -11.11
C ILE A 42 7.59 -15.63 -10.63
N ILE A 43 8.52 -15.87 -11.57
CA ILE A 43 9.94 -16.09 -11.29
C ILE A 43 10.86 -15.32 -12.25
N GLY A 44 12.15 -15.26 -11.91
CA GLY A 44 13.19 -14.61 -12.71
C GLY A 44 12.90 -13.12 -12.92
N LEU A 45 13.14 -12.62 -14.13
CA LEU A 45 13.02 -11.19 -14.46
C LEU A 45 11.64 -10.60 -14.15
N SER A 46 10.56 -11.37 -14.34
CA SER A 46 9.21 -10.91 -14.02
C SER A 46 9.00 -10.67 -12.53
N ALA A 47 9.61 -11.50 -11.68
CA ALA A 47 9.58 -11.33 -10.23
C ALA A 47 10.41 -10.12 -9.82
N ASP A 48 11.59 -9.93 -10.42
CA ASP A 48 12.45 -8.76 -10.16
C ASP A 48 11.69 -7.47 -10.47
N VAL A 49 11.10 -7.39 -11.67
CA VAL A 49 10.30 -6.23 -12.08
C VAL A 49 9.13 -6.01 -11.13
N ALA A 50 8.40 -7.05 -10.74
CA ALA A 50 7.27 -6.92 -9.82
C ALA A 50 7.69 -6.39 -8.44
N VAL A 51 8.78 -6.92 -7.87
CA VAL A 51 9.29 -6.49 -6.55
C VAL A 51 9.79 -5.06 -6.61
N TYR A 52 10.67 -4.72 -7.57
CA TYR A 52 11.23 -3.38 -7.67
C TYR A 52 10.18 -2.33 -8.05
N ALA A 53 9.32 -2.62 -9.02
CA ALA A 53 8.27 -1.69 -9.45
C ALA A 53 7.25 -1.48 -8.32
N GLY A 54 6.81 -2.55 -7.66
CA GLY A 54 5.89 -2.45 -6.52
C GLY A 54 6.49 -1.64 -5.37
N ALA A 55 7.74 -1.90 -5.03
CA ALA A 55 8.39 -1.18 -3.95
C ALA A 55 8.63 0.31 -4.25
N LEU A 56 9.02 0.64 -5.47
CA LEU A 56 9.16 2.03 -5.91
C LEU A 56 7.79 2.73 -5.94
N LEU A 57 6.75 2.05 -6.43
CA LEU A 57 5.38 2.56 -6.44
C LEU A 57 4.92 2.93 -5.03
N ASP A 58 5.12 2.03 -4.07
CA ASP A 58 4.78 2.25 -2.66
C ASP A 58 5.50 3.50 -2.10
N ILE A 59 6.83 3.61 -2.27
CA ILE A 59 7.59 4.77 -1.79
C ILE A 59 7.10 6.07 -2.44
N VAL A 60 6.88 6.07 -3.76
CA VAL A 60 6.43 7.24 -4.51
C VAL A 60 5.04 7.68 -4.04
N ILE A 61 4.12 6.75 -3.82
CA ILE A 61 2.78 7.05 -3.29
C ILE A 61 2.88 7.69 -1.91
N GLY A 62 3.69 7.12 -1.01
CA GLY A 62 3.85 7.65 0.34
C GLY A 62 4.45 9.07 0.34
N LEU A 63 5.47 9.32 -0.48
CA LEU A 63 6.05 10.66 -0.64
C LEU A 63 5.06 11.63 -1.30
N TRP A 64 4.34 11.19 -2.33
CA TRP A 64 3.33 12.01 -3.01
C TRP A 64 2.22 12.45 -2.04
N LEU A 65 1.74 11.56 -1.17
CA LEU A 65 0.73 11.89 -0.18
C LEU A 65 1.17 13.04 0.75
N LEU A 66 2.46 13.08 1.12
CA LEU A 66 3.02 14.13 1.99
C LEU A 66 3.14 15.49 1.29
N THR A 67 3.25 15.52 -0.04
CA THR A 67 3.34 16.78 -0.80
C THR A 67 2.04 17.59 -0.78
N GLY A 68 0.90 16.94 -0.55
CA GLY A 68 -0.43 17.56 -0.65
C GLY A 68 -0.83 17.95 -2.07
N ILE A 69 -0.06 17.58 -3.11
CA ILE A 69 -0.37 17.91 -4.50
C ILE A 69 -1.42 16.92 -5.03
N LYS A 70 -2.58 17.40 -5.46
CA LYS A 70 -3.69 16.56 -5.99
C LYS A 70 -4.02 15.38 -5.06
N PRO A 71 -4.34 15.63 -3.77
CA PRO A 71 -4.44 14.58 -2.76
C PRO A 71 -5.59 13.60 -3.06
N TYR A 72 -6.67 14.07 -3.69
CA TYR A 72 -7.76 13.23 -4.18
C TYR A 72 -7.26 12.16 -5.16
N LEU A 73 -6.44 12.54 -6.15
CA LEU A 73 -5.88 11.60 -7.13
C LEU A 73 -4.92 10.62 -6.46
N CYS A 74 -4.08 11.10 -5.52
CA CYS A 74 -3.21 10.24 -4.73
C CYS A 74 -4.01 9.18 -3.95
N CYS A 75 -5.15 9.56 -3.35
CA CYS A 75 -6.03 8.62 -2.66
C CYS A 75 -6.65 7.59 -3.60
N LEU A 76 -7.11 7.99 -4.79
CA LEU A 76 -7.61 7.05 -5.80
C LEU A 76 -6.54 6.04 -6.23
N VAL A 77 -5.31 6.50 -6.45
CA VAL A 77 -4.18 5.61 -6.79
C VAL A 77 -3.89 4.63 -5.66
N GLN A 78 -3.88 5.08 -4.40
CA GLN A 78 -3.71 4.19 -3.24
C GLN A 78 -4.77 3.08 -3.21
N LEU A 79 -6.04 3.43 -3.39
CA LEU A 79 -7.14 2.44 -3.43
C LEU A 79 -6.96 1.45 -4.57
N ALA A 80 -6.62 1.94 -5.77
CA ALA A 80 -6.39 1.07 -6.93
C ALA A 80 -5.24 0.09 -6.69
N VAL A 81 -4.12 0.55 -6.13
CA VAL A 81 -2.96 -0.31 -5.82
C VAL A 81 -3.31 -1.36 -4.76
N ILE A 82 -4.01 -0.96 -3.69
CA ILE A 82 -4.49 -1.91 -2.66
C ILE A 82 -5.37 -2.99 -3.28
N LEU A 83 -6.29 -2.63 -4.18
CA LEU A 83 -7.16 -3.59 -4.86
C LEU A 83 -6.36 -4.53 -5.76
N VAL A 84 -5.43 -4.00 -6.56
CA VAL A 84 -4.57 -4.80 -7.44
C VAL A 84 -3.73 -5.80 -6.63
N TYR A 85 -3.05 -5.35 -5.58
CA TYR A 85 -2.26 -6.23 -4.72
C TYR A 85 -3.12 -7.27 -4.01
N SER A 86 -4.30 -6.87 -3.52
CA SER A 86 -5.21 -7.80 -2.83
C SER A 86 -5.74 -8.88 -3.77
N ILE A 87 -6.10 -8.52 -5.00
CA ILE A 87 -6.52 -9.47 -6.04
C ILE A 87 -5.37 -10.40 -6.41
N LEU A 88 -4.18 -9.85 -6.68
CA LEU A 88 -2.99 -10.63 -7.02
C LEU A 88 -2.68 -11.66 -5.92
N LEU A 89 -2.59 -11.23 -4.66
CA LEU A 89 -2.31 -12.10 -3.54
C LEU A 89 -3.42 -13.13 -3.30
N SER A 90 -4.68 -12.79 -3.57
CA SER A 90 -5.80 -13.75 -3.47
C SER A 90 -5.69 -14.88 -4.50
N PHE A 91 -5.15 -14.61 -5.68
CA PHE A 91 -4.89 -15.64 -6.69
C PHE A 91 -3.64 -16.47 -6.39
N ILE A 92 -2.61 -15.85 -5.79
CA ILE A 92 -1.38 -16.54 -5.39
C ILE A 92 -1.64 -17.48 -4.20
N ASP A 93 -2.23 -16.94 -3.12
CA ASP A 93 -2.58 -17.70 -1.93
C ASP A 93 -3.76 -17.04 -1.18
N ALA A 94 -4.94 -17.65 -1.32
CA ALA A 94 -6.14 -17.21 -0.60
C ALA A 94 -5.99 -17.30 0.94
N GLY A 95 -5.01 -18.05 1.44
CA GLY A 95 -4.67 -18.13 2.86
C GLY A 95 -4.29 -16.78 3.48
N PHE A 96 -3.84 -15.80 2.67
CA PHE A 96 -3.53 -14.45 3.15
C PHE A 96 -4.73 -13.71 3.77
N TRP A 97 -5.97 -14.14 3.49
CA TRP A 97 -7.19 -13.63 4.16
C TRP A 97 -7.32 -14.10 5.61
N LEU A 98 -6.88 -15.32 5.89
CA LEU A 98 -7.00 -15.97 7.21
C LEU A 98 -5.67 -16.02 7.97
N HIS A 99 -4.62 -15.44 7.41
CA HIS A 99 -3.29 -15.40 8.01
C HIS A 99 -3.33 -14.65 9.36
N PRO A 100 -2.64 -15.12 10.41
CA PRO A 100 -2.74 -14.57 11.77
C PRO A 100 -2.33 -13.09 11.86
N PHE A 101 -1.45 -12.65 10.97
CA PHE A 101 -1.04 -11.25 10.88
C PHE A 101 -1.92 -10.38 9.96
N GLY A 102 -2.95 -10.96 9.34
CA GLY A 102 -3.98 -10.26 8.57
C GLY A 102 -3.48 -9.31 7.46
N PRO A 103 -2.55 -9.73 6.57
CA PRO A 103 -1.99 -8.85 5.54
C PRO A 103 -3.06 -8.30 4.59
N LEU A 104 -4.06 -9.10 4.19
CA LEU A 104 -5.17 -8.63 3.36
C LEU A 104 -6.28 -7.96 4.17
N THR A 105 -6.61 -8.48 5.35
CA THR A 105 -7.70 -7.93 6.17
C THR A 105 -7.37 -6.54 6.71
N LYS A 106 -6.10 -6.21 6.95
CA LYS A 106 -5.64 -4.86 7.31
C LYS A 106 -5.87 -3.83 6.20
N ASN A 107 -6.02 -4.25 4.94
CA ASN A 107 -6.31 -3.31 3.85
C ASN A 107 -7.70 -2.68 3.99
N LEU A 108 -8.68 -3.35 4.62
CA LEU A 108 -10.01 -2.78 4.85
C LEU A 108 -9.99 -1.48 5.69
N PRO A 109 -9.45 -1.46 6.92
CA PRO A 109 -9.35 -0.22 7.69
C PRO A 109 -8.42 0.81 7.03
N VAL A 110 -7.38 0.39 6.30
CA VAL A 110 -6.52 1.31 5.53
C VAL A 110 -7.31 2.01 4.42
N MET A 111 -8.14 1.28 3.66
CA MET A 111 -9.01 1.88 2.65
C MET A 111 -9.99 2.88 3.27
N VAL A 112 -10.57 2.57 4.42
CA VAL A 112 -11.43 3.53 5.15
C VAL A 112 -10.65 4.79 5.54
N LEU A 113 -9.42 4.65 6.03
CA LEU A 113 -8.58 5.79 6.38
C LEU A 113 -8.24 6.65 5.14
N ILE A 114 -7.97 6.02 3.99
CA ILE A 114 -7.76 6.71 2.72
C ILE A 114 -9.03 7.48 2.32
N LEU A 115 -10.21 6.87 2.43
CA LEU A 115 -11.48 7.55 2.14
C LEU A 115 -11.75 8.73 3.07
N MET A 116 -11.38 8.62 4.35
CA MET A 116 -11.44 9.74 5.30
C MET A 116 -10.52 10.88 4.87
N VAL A 117 -9.27 10.58 4.50
CA VAL A 117 -8.32 11.57 3.95
C VAL A 117 -8.89 12.22 2.70
N MET A 118 -9.37 11.42 1.74
CA MET A 118 -9.95 11.89 0.49
C MET A 118 -11.13 12.83 0.70
N ASN A 119 -12.01 12.54 1.65
CA ASN A 119 -13.17 13.39 1.95
C ASN A 119 -12.77 14.69 2.69
N GLY A 120 -11.75 14.62 3.55
CA GLY A 120 -11.24 15.81 4.25
C GLY A 120 -10.66 16.87 3.31
N GLU A 121 -10.06 16.45 2.19
CA GLU A 121 -9.47 17.34 1.18
C GLU A 121 -10.48 17.89 0.17
N ASN A 122 -11.67 17.31 0.09
CA ASN A 122 -12.77 17.75 -0.80
C ASN A 122 -13.67 18.80 -0.13
N LYS A 123 -13.36 19.26 1.08
CA LYS A 123 -14.09 20.36 1.70
C LYS A 123 -13.64 21.69 1.06
N PRO A 124 -14.59 22.55 0.64
CA PRO A 124 -14.26 23.88 0.13
C PRO A 124 -13.58 24.76 1.18
#